data_AF-A0A9W7BMG0-F1
#
_entry.id   AF-A0A9W7BMG0-F1
#
_cell.length_a   1.000
_cell.length_b   1.000
_cell.length_c   1.000
_cell.angle_alpha   90.00
_cell.angle_beta   90.00
_cell.angle_gamma   90.00
#
_symmetry.space_group_name_H-M   'P 1'
#
loop_
_entity.id
_entity.type
_entity.pdbx_description
1 polymer ?
#
loop_
_entity_poly.entity_id
_entity_poly.type
_entity_poly.pdbx_seq_one_letter_code
_entity_poly.pdbx_strand_id
1 'polypeptide(L)'
;MDPTLCLVSESLELSLHTILYSRQLYPSSIFSPTTFLGLQIHVCRHDKINKYIADTVRVAAEGIIGGDVDCVVLTFVDEEANR
;
A
#
# COMPACT_ATOMS: atom_id res chain seq x y z
N MET A 1 -1.16 -21.79 -0.90
CA MET A 1 -1.21 -20.34 -0.60
C MET A 1 -2.54 -20.09 0.06
N ASP A 2 -2.56 -19.41 1.22
CA ASP A 2 -3.80 -19.05 1.89
C ASP A 2 -4.50 -17.95 1.07
N PRO A 3 -5.71 -18.20 0.53
CA PRO A 3 -6.42 -17.22 -0.28
C PRO A 3 -6.75 -15.93 0.50
N THR A 4 -6.92 -16.04 1.82
CA THR A 4 -7.16 -14.91 2.71
C THR A 4 -5.94 -14.00 2.76
N LEU A 5 -4.74 -14.58 2.89
CA LEU A 5 -3.48 -13.85 2.91
C LEU A 5 -3.24 -13.12 1.59
N CYS A 6 -3.48 -13.77 0.45
CA CYS A 6 -3.38 -13.11 -0.85
C CYS A 6 -4.33 -11.91 -0.94
N LEU A 7 -5.60 -12.09 -0.57
CA LEU A 7 -6.60 -11.03 -0.64
C LEU A 7 -6.28 -9.84 0.27
N VAL A 8 -5.89 -10.10 1.52
CA VAL A 8 -5.52 -9.05 2.49
C VAL A 8 -4.28 -8.30 2.01
N SER A 9 -3.25 -9.03 1.54
CA SER A 9 -2.01 -8.42 1.04
C SER A 9 -2.29 -7.52 -0.17
N GLU A 10 -2.97 -8.05 -1.20
CA GLU A 10 -3.31 -7.28 -2.40
C GLU A 10 -4.18 -6.06 -2.08
N SER A 11 -5.16 -6.21 -1.19
CA SER A 11 -6.04 -5.11 -0.79
C SER A 11 -5.28 -3.99 -0.08
N LEU A 12 -4.35 -4.34 0.83
CA LEU A 12 -3.53 -3.37 1.54
C LEU A 12 -2.56 -2.66 0.58
N GLU A 13 -1.85 -3.40 -0.26
CA GLU A 13 -0.89 -2.84 -1.23
C GLU A 13 -1.57 -1.84 -2.18
N LEU A 14 -2.71 -2.22 -2.76
CA LEU A 14 -3.45 -1.35 -3.66
C LEU A 14 -4.08 -0.14 -2.95
N SER A 15 -4.53 -0.30 -1.70
CA SER A 15 -5.02 0.81 -0.89
C SER A 15 -3.92 1.83 -0.62
N LEU A 16 -2.71 1.37 -0.28
CA LEU A 16 -1.54 2.23 -0.08
C LEU A 16 -1.19 2.99 -1.36
N HIS A 17 -1.09 2.30 -2.50
CA HIS A 17 -0.84 2.96 -3.79
C HIS A 17 -1.91 3.99 -4.16
N THR A 18 -3.18 3.68 -3.89
CA THR A 18 -4.31 4.60 -4.10
C THR A 18 -4.15 5.86 -3.27
N ILE A 19 -3.77 5.74 -2.00
CA ILE A 19 -3.55 6.89 -1.11
C ILE A 19 -2.35 7.71 -1.61
N LEU A 20 -1.24 7.07 -1.97
CA LEU A 20 -0.06 7.77 -2.50
C LEU A 20 -0.38 8.60 -3.75
N TYR A 21 -1.17 8.03 -4.67
CA TYR A 21 -1.63 8.73 -5.87
C TYR A 21 -2.61 9.85 -5.56
N SER A 22 -3.68 9.56 -4.81
CA SER A 22 -4.76 10.52 -4.52
C SER A 22 -4.31 11.71 -3.68
N ARG A 23 -3.33 11.51 -2.80
CA ARG A 23 -2.72 12.57 -1.99
C ARG A 23 -1.57 13.30 -2.68
N GLN A 24 -1.25 12.94 -3.93
CA GLN A 24 -0.19 13.57 -4.73
C GLN A 24 1.18 13.59 -4.03
N LEU A 25 1.46 12.55 -3.22
CA LEU A 25 2.72 12.43 -2.47
C LEU A 25 3.90 12.06 -3.37
N TYR A 26 3.59 11.47 -4.52
CA TYR A 26 4.56 11.18 -5.57
C TYR A 26 4.03 11.68 -6.91
N PRO A 27 4.92 12.01 -7.87
CA PRO A 27 4.50 12.48 -9.19
C PRO A 27 3.56 11.49 -9.89
N SER A 28 2.48 11.96 -10.50
CA SER A 28 1.51 11.09 -11.19
C SER A 28 2.13 10.28 -12.33
N SER A 29 3.26 10.73 -12.90
CA SER A 29 3.99 10.07 -13.97
C SER A 29 4.57 8.71 -13.60
N ILE A 30 4.77 8.43 -12.30
CA ILE A 30 5.27 7.12 -11.84
C ILE A 30 4.16 6.11 -11.58
N PHE A 31 2.90 6.47 -11.82
CA PHE A 31 1.75 5.58 -11.63
C PHE A 31 1.17 5.13 -12.95
N SER A 32 0.62 3.92 -12.97
CA SER A 32 -0.12 3.38 -14.10
C SER A 32 -1.50 2.88 -13.66
N PRO A 33 -2.54 3.00 -14.50
CA PRO A 33 -3.84 2.43 -14.21
C PRO A 33 -3.78 0.89 -14.15
N THR A 34 -4.58 0.31 -13.28
CA THR A 34 -4.80 -1.14 -13.10
C THR A 34 -6.22 -1.34 -12.60
N THR A 35 -6.79 -2.52 -12.85
CA THR A 35 -8.13 -2.86 -12.38
C THR A 35 -8.04 -3.87 -11.24
N PHE A 36 -8.69 -3.58 -10.12
CA PHE A 36 -8.81 -4.49 -8.99
C PHE A 36 -10.26 -4.56 -8.55
N LEU A 37 -10.82 -5.77 -8.46
CA LEU A 37 -12.23 -6.01 -8.10
C LEU A 37 -13.23 -5.15 -8.91
N GLY A 38 -12.90 -4.87 -10.18
CA GLY A 38 -13.72 -4.03 -11.07
C GLY A 38 -13.53 -2.51 -10.90
N LEU A 39 -12.67 -2.06 -9.98
CA LEU A 39 -12.34 -0.66 -9.75
C LEU A 39 -11.05 -0.28 -10.49
N GLN A 40 -11.01 0.91 -11.09
CA GLN A 40 -9.78 1.47 -11.65
C GLN A 40 -8.95 2.12 -10.54
N ILE A 41 -7.69 1.70 -10.43
CA ILE A 41 -6.73 2.12 -9.41
C ILE A 41 -5.42 2.53 -10.10
N HIS A 42 -4.66 3.41 -9.46
CA HIS A 42 -3.32 3.81 -9.90
C HIS A 42 -2.26 3.15 -9.02
N VAL A 43 -1.35 2.39 -9.64
CA VAL A 43 -0.27 1.65 -8.95
C VAL A 43 1.07 2.24 -9.31
N CYS A 44 1.94 2.43 -8.32
CA CYS A 44 3.28 2.96 -8.53
C CYS A 44 4.15 1.96 -9.32
N ARG A 45 5.04 2.45 -10.17
CA ARG A 45 6.00 1.65 -10.96
C ARG A 45 7.43 1.82 -10.50
N HIS A 46 7.67 2.60 -9.45
CA HIS A 46 9.01 2.86 -8.94
C HIS A 46 9.46 1.73 -8.01
N ASP A 47 10.48 0.98 -8.42
CA ASP A 47 10.94 -0.24 -7.75
C ASP A 47 11.15 -0.11 -6.25
N LYS A 48 11.77 0.99 -5.79
CA LYS A 48 12.03 1.19 -4.35
C LYS A 48 10.75 1.36 -3.53
N ILE A 49 9.74 2.04 -4.10
CA ILE A 49 8.47 2.31 -3.41
C ILE A 49 7.68 1.01 -3.36
N ASN A 50 7.60 0.31 -4.50
CA ASN A 50 6.90 -0.96 -4.60
C ASN A 50 7.50 -2.00 -3.65
N LYS A 51 8.83 -2.11 -3.61
CA LYS A 51 9.51 -3.03 -2.68
C LYS A 51 9.20 -2.69 -1.22
N TYR A 52 9.29 -1.41 -0.85
CA TYR A 52 8.98 -0.98 0.52
C TYR A 52 7.54 -1.33 0.93
N ILE A 53 6.57 -1.05 0.05
CA ILE A 53 5.17 -1.36 0.29
C ILE A 53 4.97 -2.87 0.39
N ALA A 54 5.48 -3.64 -0.56
CA ALA A 54 5.34 -5.09 -0.58
C ALA A 54 5.94 -5.75 0.67
N ASP A 55 7.15 -5.34 1.09
CA ASP A 55 7.79 -5.86 2.30
C ASP A 55 6.98 -5.51 3.56
N THR A 56 6.44 -4.28 3.64
CA THR A 56 5.60 -3.82 4.76
C THR A 56 4.27 -4.57 4.82
N VAL A 57 3.59 -4.68 3.68
CA VAL A 57 2.29 -5.35 3.54
C VAL A 57 2.40 -6.83 3.87
N ARG A 58 3.47 -7.51 3.44
CA ARG A 58 3.69 -8.93 3.76
C ARG A 58 3.68 -9.17 5.25
N VAL A 59 4.47 -8.40 6.00
CA VAL A 59 4.57 -8.52 7.46
C VAL A 59 3.24 -8.15 8.13
N ALA A 60 2.58 -7.08 7.67
CA ALA A 60 1.30 -6.65 8.22
C ALA A 60 0.19 -7.69 7.98
N ALA A 61 0.10 -8.25 6.78
CA ALA A 61 -0.91 -9.23 6.43
C ALA A 61 -0.74 -10.56 7.19
N GLU A 62 0.50 -11.03 7.35
CA GLU A 62 0.81 -12.18 8.20
C GLU A 62 0.37 -11.93 9.66
N GLY A 63 0.67 -10.74 10.21
CA GLY A 63 0.26 -10.36 11.57
C GLY A 63 -1.26 -10.20 11.75
N ILE A 64 -1.97 -9.67 10.76
CA ILE A 64 -3.43 -9.53 10.80
C ILE A 64 -4.10 -10.92 10.84
N ILE A 65 -3.62 -11.86 10.03
CA ILE A 65 -4.18 -13.22 9.98
C ILE A 65 -3.81 -14.02 11.22
N GLY A 66 -2.61 -13.79 11.76
CA GLY A 66 -2.20 -14.33 13.06
C GLY A 66 -2.99 -13.78 14.25
N GLY A 67 -3.66 -12.64 14.09
CA GLY A 67 -4.36 -11.93 15.17
C GLY A 67 -3.44 -11.07 16.04
N ASP A 68 -2.19 -10.86 15.61
CA ASP A 68 -1.19 -10.05 16.31
C ASP A 68 -1.31 -8.55 15.98
N VAL A 69 -2.02 -8.20 14.90
CA VAL A 69 -2.16 -6.83 14.39
C VAL A 69 -3.64 -6.48 14.26
N ASP A 70 -4.08 -5.51 15.06
CA ASP A 70 -5.45 -4.98 14.99
C ASP A 70 -5.62 -3.89 13.91
N CYS A 71 -4.58 -3.11 13.64
CA CYS A 71 -4.66 -1.94 12.78
C CYS A 71 -3.35 -1.63 12.05
N VAL A 72 -3.47 -1.23 10.79
CA VAL A 72 -2.36 -0.69 9.97
C VAL A 72 -2.60 0.79 9.75
N VAL A 73 -1.65 1.62 10.18
CA VAL A 73 -1.74 3.08 10.09
C VAL A 73 -0.68 3.60 9.14
N LEU A 74 -1.10 4.32 8.10
CA LEU A 74 -0.21 5.05 7.20
C LEU A 74 -0.11 6.50 7.67
N THR A 75 1.07 6.90 8.13
CA THR A 75 1.35 8.25 8.64
C THR A 75 2.18 9.04 7.63
N PHE A 76 1.76 10.27 7.38
CA PHE A 76 2.55 11.25 6.63
C PHE A 76 3.09 12.29 7.60
N VAL A 77 4.37 12.58 7.49
CA VAL A 77 5.07 13.55 8.33
C VAL A 77 5.61 14.62 7.41
N ASP A 78 5.28 15.87 7.70
CA ASP A 78 5.91 17.02 7.06
C ASP A 78 7.32 17.18 7.65
N GLU A 79 8.33 17.39 6.80
CA GLU A 79 9.70 17.63 7.24
C GLU A 79 9.81 18.91 8.09
N GLU A 80 8.92 19.89 7.88
CA GLU A 80 8.90 21.15 8.63
C GLU A 80 8.30 21.01 10.04
N ALA A 81 7.43 20.02 10.27
CA ALA A 81 6.80 19.78 11.57
C ALA A 81 7.71 19.06 12.59
N ASN A 82 8.91 18.66 12.18
CA ASN A 82 9.88 17.92 12.99
C ASN A 82 11.12 18.78 13.38
N ARG A 83 10.99 20.11 13.36
CA ARG A 83 11.99 21.06 13.87
C ARG A 83 11.51 21.82 15.10
#